data_AF-A0A0M8TBI4-F1
#
_entry.id   AF-A0A0M8TBI4-F1
#
_cell.length_a   1.000
_cell.length_b   1.000
_cell.length_c   1.000
_cell.angle_alpha   90.00
_cell.angle_beta   90.00
_cell.angle_gamma   90.00
#
_symmetry.space_group_name_H-M   'P 1'
#
loop_
_entity.id
_entity.type
_entity.pdbx_description
1 polymer ?
#
loop_
_entity_poly.entity_id
_entity_poly.type
_entity_poly.pdbx_seq_one_letter_code
_entity_poly.pdbx_strand_id
1 'polypeptide(L)'
;PWTHPHLPDPLGDRDTPGALWITDATLRLLLRLSGPKWALTEAPTVHESWTSGATENFLDALRKLLVAARAEAIAAGDRLTLEYVKSMYSKFVSTMGESVHNREMVRPDWMHLIHSQAFALHCGRAYKAHQAGLDVVALKHTDELHVTGDWRQVFTEGRGVSEMKIKTGDGKASGEYLVGKVGG
;
A
#
# COMPACT_ATOMS: atom_id res chain seq x y z
N PRO A 1 -9.22 -7.53 -17.94
CA PRO A 1 -9.24 -6.06 -17.88
C PRO A 1 -10.06 -5.60 -16.67
N TRP A 2 -9.58 -4.60 -15.93
CA TRP A 2 -10.24 -4.09 -14.73
C TRP A 2 -11.46 -3.23 -15.12
N THR A 3 -12.62 -3.56 -14.55
CA THR A 3 -13.92 -2.96 -14.94
C THR A 3 -14.48 -2.00 -13.88
N HIS A 4 -13.70 -1.67 -12.85
CA HIS A 4 -14.14 -0.84 -11.73
C HIS A 4 -13.41 0.52 -11.73
N PRO A 5 -13.83 1.49 -12.56
CA PRO A 5 -13.12 2.77 -12.71
C PRO A 5 -13.13 3.64 -11.45
N HIS A 6 -14.03 3.34 -10.51
CA HIS A 6 -14.14 4.00 -9.20
C HIS A 6 -13.19 3.38 -8.15
N LEU A 7 -12.39 2.39 -8.55
CA LEU A 7 -11.45 1.69 -7.69
C LEU A 7 -10.08 1.60 -8.38
N PRO A 8 -8.99 1.63 -7.60
CA PRO A 8 -7.64 1.43 -8.13
C PRO A 8 -7.50 0.03 -8.72
N ASP A 9 -6.86 -0.08 -9.89
CA ASP A 9 -6.51 -1.38 -10.45
C ASP A 9 -5.48 -2.08 -9.54
N PRO A 10 -5.74 -3.32 -9.07
CA PRO A 10 -4.78 -4.07 -8.25
C PRO A 10 -3.46 -4.41 -8.96
N LEU A 11 -3.36 -4.21 -10.27
CA LEU A 11 -2.15 -4.36 -11.07
C LEU A 11 -1.53 -3.02 -11.50
N GLY A 12 -2.10 -1.88 -11.06
CA GLY A 12 -1.64 -0.54 -11.44
C GLY A 12 -1.88 -0.21 -12.92
N ASP A 13 -1.07 0.68 -13.49
CA ASP A 13 -1.19 1.17 -14.87
C ASP A 13 -0.62 0.17 -15.89
N ARG A 14 -1.07 -1.08 -15.82
CA ARG A 14 -0.61 -2.14 -16.73
C ARG A 14 -1.28 -2.01 -18.09
N ASP A 15 -0.47 -1.77 -19.12
CA ASP A 15 -0.95 -1.64 -20.50
C ASP A 15 -0.85 -2.93 -21.33
N THR A 16 -0.06 -3.93 -20.90
CA THR A 16 0.22 -5.12 -21.70
C THR A 16 -0.65 -6.32 -21.30
N PRO A 17 -1.32 -7.02 -22.23
CA PRO A 17 -2.04 -8.26 -21.93
C PRO A 17 -1.09 -9.45 -21.68
N GLY A 18 -1.60 -10.53 -21.09
CA GLY A 18 -0.88 -11.80 -20.90
C GLY A 18 -0.37 -12.04 -19.47
N ALA A 19 0.41 -13.11 -19.31
CA ALA A 19 0.96 -13.53 -18.03
C ALA A 19 1.90 -12.47 -17.42
N LEU A 20 1.99 -12.45 -16.09
CA LEU A 20 2.81 -11.51 -15.33
C LEU A 20 3.43 -12.20 -14.12
N TRP A 21 4.70 -11.91 -13.88
CA TRP A 21 5.35 -12.19 -12.60
C TRP A 21 4.88 -11.20 -11.55
N ILE A 22 4.26 -11.72 -10.49
CA ILE A 22 3.77 -10.93 -9.36
C ILE A 22 4.35 -11.45 -8.05
N THR A 23 4.40 -10.59 -7.04
CA THR A 23 4.76 -10.96 -5.68
C THR A 23 3.62 -11.67 -4.96
N ASP A 24 3.93 -12.41 -3.89
CA ASP A 24 2.93 -13.06 -3.04
C ASP A 24 1.90 -12.07 -2.49
N ALA A 25 2.32 -10.84 -2.13
CA ALA A 25 1.41 -9.80 -1.67
C ALA A 25 0.35 -9.42 -2.73
N THR A 26 0.76 -9.34 -4.00
CA THR A 26 -0.15 -9.03 -5.12
C THR A 26 -1.06 -10.22 -5.42
N LEU A 27 -0.53 -11.45 -5.40
CA LEU A 27 -1.34 -12.66 -5.55
C LEU A 27 -2.42 -12.75 -4.47
N ARG A 28 -2.05 -12.53 -3.19
CA ARG A 28 -3.01 -12.50 -2.07
C ARG A 28 -4.04 -11.38 -2.20
N LEU A 29 -3.66 -10.23 -2.77
CA LEU A 29 -4.60 -9.17 -3.09
C LEU A 29 -5.63 -9.66 -4.11
N LEU A 30 -5.18 -10.17 -5.26
CA LEU A 30 -6.06 -10.65 -6.33
C LEU A 30 -7.01 -11.75 -5.83
N LEU A 31 -6.49 -12.74 -5.09
CA LEU A 31 -7.31 -13.80 -4.48
C LEU A 31 -8.35 -13.26 -3.50
N ARG A 32 -8.01 -12.19 -2.76
CA ARG A 32 -8.96 -11.53 -1.87
C ARG A 32 -10.06 -10.85 -2.67
N LEU A 33 -9.70 -10.14 -3.74
CA LEU A 33 -10.65 -9.41 -4.59
C LEU A 33 -11.54 -10.35 -5.41
N SER A 34 -11.06 -11.53 -5.76
CA SER A 34 -11.86 -12.57 -6.39
C SER A 34 -12.72 -13.36 -5.41
N GLY A 35 -12.43 -13.26 -4.11
CA GLY A 35 -13.18 -13.94 -3.07
C GLY A 35 -14.62 -13.43 -2.95
N PRO A 36 -15.54 -14.21 -2.35
CA PRO A 36 -16.97 -13.92 -2.32
C PRO A 36 -17.33 -12.63 -1.59
N LYS A 37 -16.46 -12.15 -0.70
CA LYS A 37 -16.64 -10.87 0.01
C LYS A 37 -16.61 -9.67 -0.94
N TRP A 38 -15.82 -9.75 -2.01
CA TRP A 38 -15.54 -8.62 -2.90
C TRP A 38 -16.05 -8.88 -4.32
N ALA A 39 -15.80 -10.07 -4.87
CA ALA A 39 -16.24 -10.49 -6.19
C ALA A 39 -15.94 -9.46 -7.31
N LEU A 40 -14.79 -8.77 -7.22
CA LEU A 40 -14.41 -7.70 -8.15
C LEU A 40 -13.67 -8.21 -9.39
N THR A 41 -13.08 -9.39 -9.32
CA THR A 41 -12.34 -10.01 -10.44
C THR A 41 -12.49 -11.52 -10.39
N GLU A 42 -12.21 -12.18 -11.50
CA GLU A 42 -12.00 -13.63 -11.49
C GLU A 42 -10.73 -14.00 -10.72
N ALA A 43 -10.70 -15.24 -10.22
CA ALA A 43 -9.53 -15.76 -9.52
C ALA A 43 -8.34 -15.88 -10.48
N PRO A 44 -7.14 -15.43 -10.09
CA PRO A 44 -5.96 -15.55 -10.93
C PRO A 44 -5.58 -17.02 -11.12
N THR A 45 -5.18 -17.38 -12.34
CA THR A 45 -4.58 -18.70 -12.62
C THR A 45 -3.07 -18.62 -12.43
N VAL A 46 -2.52 -19.46 -11.55
CA VAL A 46 -1.08 -19.54 -11.32
C VAL A 46 -0.49 -20.59 -12.26
N HIS A 47 0.32 -20.15 -13.22
CA HIS A 47 1.01 -21.04 -14.17
C HIS A 47 2.32 -21.58 -13.58
N GLU A 48 3.01 -20.76 -12.80
CA GLU A 48 4.32 -21.08 -12.23
C GLU A 48 4.54 -20.30 -10.91
N SER A 49 5.36 -20.84 -10.01
CA SER A 49 5.68 -20.22 -8.72
C SER A 49 7.16 -20.43 -8.37
N TRP A 50 7.86 -19.33 -8.06
CA TRP A 50 9.26 -19.32 -7.67
C TRP A 50 9.35 -18.74 -6.25
N THR A 51 9.56 -19.60 -5.25
CA THR A 51 9.52 -19.20 -3.84
C THR A 51 10.92 -19.04 -3.24
N SER A 52 11.20 -17.88 -2.63
CA SER A 52 12.41 -17.60 -1.84
C SER A 52 12.05 -17.46 -0.35
N GLY A 53 11.85 -18.59 0.34
CA GLY A 53 11.26 -18.58 1.70
C GLY A 53 12.11 -17.91 2.80
N ALA A 54 13.44 -17.87 2.66
CA ALA A 54 14.31 -17.34 3.74
C ALA A 54 14.32 -15.81 3.84
N THR A 55 14.22 -15.13 2.69
CA THR A 55 14.30 -13.67 2.59
C THR A 55 13.04 -12.99 3.13
N GLU A 56 11.86 -13.51 2.76
CA GLU A 56 10.58 -12.93 3.13
C GLU A 56 10.34 -12.98 4.65
N ASN A 57 10.72 -14.10 5.28
CA ASN A 57 10.58 -14.28 6.73
C ASN A 57 11.41 -13.27 7.53
N PHE A 58 12.64 -12.96 7.09
CA PHE A 58 13.48 -11.96 7.74
C PHE A 58 12.88 -10.55 7.62
N LEU A 59 12.46 -10.17 6.41
CA LEU A 59 11.84 -8.87 6.15
C LEU A 59 10.54 -8.67 6.93
N ASP A 60 9.72 -9.71 7.02
CA ASP A 60 8.48 -9.68 7.80
C ASP A 60 8.77 -9.54 9.30
N ALA A 61 9.77 -10.25 9.82
CA ALA A 61 10.21 -10.11 11.21
C ALA A 61 10.72 -8.70 11.52
N LEU A 62 11.59 -8.14 10.67
CA LEU A 62 12.08 -6.77 10.81
C LEU A 62 10.93 -5.75 10.79
N ARG A 63 9.98 -5.91 9.86
CA ARG A 63 8.80 -5.05 9.77
C ARG A 63 7.96 -5.10 11.04
N LYS A 64 7.66 -6.30 11.55
CA LYS A 64 6.88 -6.50 12.78
C LYS A 64 7.56 -5.81 13.97
N LEU A 65 8.89 -5.94 14.08
CA LEU A 65 9.67 -5.29 15.13
C LEU A 65 9.59 -3.76 15.03
N LEU A 66 9.79 -3.18 13.84
CA LEU A 66 9.72 -1.73 13.65
C LEU A 66 8.30 -1.18 13.88
N VAL A 67 7.27 -1.93 13.50
CA VAL A 67 5.87 -1.61 13.80
C VAL A 67 5.62 -1.60 15.30
N ALA A 68 6.09 -2.62 16.03
CA ALA A 68 5.95 -2.70 17.48
C ALA A 68 6.67 -1.54 18.18
N ALA A 69 7.93 -1.30 17.86
CA ALA A 69 8.71 -0.19 18.42
C ALA A 69 8.05 1.17 18.16
N ARG A 70 7.49 1.37 16.96
CA ARG A 70 6.74 2.59 16.62
C ARG A 70 5.46 2.71 17.44
N ALA A 71 4.72 1.61 17.64
CA ALA A 71 3.48 1.61 18.43
C ALA A 71 3.75 1.92 19.90
N GLU A 72 4.79 1.32 20.49
CA GLU A 72 5.25 1.59 21.85
C GLU A 72 5.64 3.07 22.03
N ALA A 73 6.43 3.61 21.09
CA ALA A 73 6.81 5.03 21.13
C ALA A 73 5.60 5.98 21.05
N ILE A 74 4.58 5.65 20.24
CA ILE A 74 3.33 6.42 20.18
C ILE A 74 2.59 6.36 21.51
N ALA A 75 2.47 5.17 22.10
CA ALA A 75 1.75 4.98 23.37
C ALA A 75 2.44 5.69 24.55
N ALA A 76 3.78 5.71 24.55
CA ALA A 76 4.59 6.38 25.57
C ALA A 76 4.73 7.90 25.34
N GLY A 77 4.28 8.43 24.20
CA GLY A 77 4.54 9.83 23.81
C GLY A 77 6.02 10.11 23.54
N ASP A 78 6.84 9.09 23.31
CA ASP A 78 8.27 9.21 23.03
C ASP A 78 8.49 9.66 21.57
N ARG A 79 8.60 10.98 21.41
CA ARG A 79 8.83 11.61 20.12
C ARG A 79 10.20 11.28 19.53
N LEU A 80 11.22 11.04 20.37
CA LEU A 80 12.57 10.80 19.90
C LEU A 80 12.64 9.43 19.23
N THR A 81 12.20 8.38 19.93
CA THR A 81 12.16 7.02 19.39
C THR A 81 11.26 6.94 18.16
N LEU A 82 10.12 7.63 18.17
CA LEU A 82 9.22 7.68 17.02
C LEU A 82 9.91 8.22 15.76
N GLU A 83 10.63 9.35 15.85
CA GLU A 83 11.30 9.94 14.70
C GLU A 83 12.54 9.13 14.27
N TYR A 84 13.25 8.51 15.20
CA TYR A 84 14.35 7.59 14.87
C TYR A 84 13.86 6.36 14.11
N VAL A 85 12.81 5.69 14.58
CA VAL A 85 12.24 4.50 13.91
C VAL A 85 11.76 4.84 12.49
N LYS A 86 11.08 5.98 12.31
CA LYS A 86 10.68 6.46 10.97
C LYS A 86 11.88 6.72 10.06
N SER A 87 12.91 7.39 10.58
CA SER A 87 14.10 7.73 9.81
C SER A 87 14.89 6.48 9.43
N MET A 88 15.02 5.52 10.35
CA MET A 88 15.66 4.22 10.09
C MET A 88 14.94 3.45 8.99
N TYR A 89 13.61 3.34 9.07
CA TYR A 89 12.83 2.66 8.04
C TYR A 89 12.96 3.33 6.67
N SER A 90 12.86 4.67 6.64
CA SER A 90 12.99 5.44 5.40
C SER A 90 14.37 5.27 4.76
N LYS A 91 15.44 5.33 5.56
CA LYS A 91 16.82 5.06 5.10
C LYS A 91 17.00 3.63 4.63
N PHE A 92 16.44 2.65 5.34
CA PHE A 92 16.51 1.25 4.95
C PHE A 92 15.89 1.05 3.57
N VAL A 93 14.65 1.51 3.37
CA VAL A 93 13.93 1.41 2.08
C VAL A 93 14.67 2.13 0.96
N SER A 94 15.18 3.34 1.19
CA SER A 94 15.89 4.09 0.15
C SER A 94 17.27 3.50 -0.19
N THR A 95 17.94 2.87 0.78
CA THR A 95 19.28 2.28 0.57
C THR A 95 19.24 0.97 -0.20
N MET A 96 18.15 0.20 -0.09
CA MET A 96 17.95 -1.06 -0.85
C MET A 96 17.65 -0.86 -2.33
N GLY A 97 17.31 0.36 -2.74
CA GLY A 97 17.10 0.71 -4.14
C GLY A 97 18.40 0.82 -4.94
N GLU A 98 18.35 1.52 -6.07
CA GLU A 98 19.52 1.82 -6.90
C GLU A 98 20.43 2.88 -6.27
N SER A 99 20.93 2.63 -5.06
CA SER A 99 21.93 3.50 -4.44
C SER A 99 23.28 3.29 -5.12
N VAL A 100 23.76 4.30 -5.85
CA VAL A 100 25.12 4.31 -6.42
C VAL A 100 26.23 4.24 -5.36
N HIS A 101 25.92 4.63 -4.11
CA HIS A 101 26.86 4.63 -2.99
C HIS A 101 26.91 3.32 -2.20
N ASN A 102 25.89 2.47 -2.33
CA ASN A 102 25.76 1.27 -1.48
C ASN A 102 25.40 0.03 -2.30
N ARG A 103 26.28 -0.31 -3.25
CA ARG A 103 26.08 -1.43 -4.20
C ARG A 103 26.01 -2.80 -3.51
N GLU A 104 26.59 -2.93 -2.31
CA GLU A 104 26.56 -4.17 -1.51
C GLU A 104 25.19 -4.47 -0.91
N MET A 105 24.31 -3.47 -0.79
CA MET A 105 22.95 -3.59 -0.24
C MET A 105 21.84 -3.50 -1.30
N VAL A 106 22.17 -3.47 -2.60
CA VAL A 106 21.16 -3.41 -3.67
C VAL A 106 20.39 -4.72 -3.69
N ARG A 107 19.13 -4.68 -3.24
CA ARG A 107 18.22 -5.84 -3.16
C ARG A 107 16.89 -5.50 -3.85
N PRO A 108 16.84 -5.57 -5.19
CA PRO A 108 15.63 -5.26 -5.95
C PRO A 108 14.46 -6.15 -5.54
N ASP A 109 14.72 -7.41 -5.20
CA ASP A 109 13.74 -8.35 -4.68
C ASP A 109 13.08 -7.84 -3.39
N TRP A 110 13.86 -7.29 -2.46
CA TRP A 110 13.33 -6.74 -1.20
C TRP A 110 12.50 -5.49 -1.44
N MET A 111 12.97 -4.61 -2.33
CA MET A 111 12.23 -3.41 -2.73
C MET A 111 10.88 -3.79 -3.34
N HIS A 112 10.85 -4.71 -4.30
CA HIS A 112 9.61 -5.16 -4.94
C HIS A 112 8.63 -5.79 -3.95
N LEU A 113 9.11 -6.59 -3.00
CA LEU A 113 8.29 -7.16 -1.93
C LEU A 113 7.66 -6.09 -1.03
N ILE A 114 8.46 -5.11 -0.56
CA ILE A 114 8.00 -4.04 0.33
C ILE A 114 6.97 -3.16 -0.38
N HIS A 115 7.26 -2.72 -1.60
CA HIS A 115 6.37 -1.85 -2.38
C HIS A 115 5.06 -2.57 -2.73
N SER A 116 5.13 -3.82 -3.18
CA SER A 116 3.92 -4.58 -3.51
C SER A 116 3.03 -4.79 -2.28
N GLN A 117 3.62 -5.03 -1.11
CA GLN A 117 2.85 -5.19 0.11
C GLN A 117 2.21 -3.88 0.58
N ALA A 118 2.93 -2.75 0.48
CA ALA A 118 2.37 -1.44 0.77
C ALA A 118 1.19 -1.12 -0.18
N PHE A 119 1.38 -1.34 -1.49
CA PHE A 119 0.34 -1.15 -2.49
C PHE A 119 -0.88 -2.04 -2.22
N ALA A 120 -0.69 -3.33 -1.93
CA ALA A 120 -1.78 -4.25 -1.63
C ALA A 120 -2.58 -3.86 -0.37
N LEU A 121 -1.91 -3.36 0.67
CA LEU A 121 -2.56 -2.81 1.86
C LEU A 121 -3.38 -1.56 1.50
N HIS A 122 -2.84 -0.70 0.66
CA HIS A 122 -3.46 0.55 0.25
C HIS A 122 -4.70 0.34 -0.61
N CYS A 123 -4.62 -0.54 -1.61
CA CYS A 123 -5.79 -1.02 -2.36
C CYS A 123 -6.85 -1.61 -1.41
N GLY A 124 -6.44 -2.43 -0.44
CA GLY A 124 -7.32 -2.95 0.61
C GLY A 124 -8.12 -1.87 1.35
N ARG A 125 -7.51 -0.71 1.62
CA ARG A 125 -8.18 0.43 2.24
C ARG A 125 -9.15 1.13 1.29
N ALA A 126 -8.79 1.31 0.03
CA ALA A 126 -9.70 1.84 -0.99
C ALA A 126 -10.98 0.99 -1.09
N TYR A 127 -10.84 -0.34 -1.17
CA TYR A 127 -11.98 -1.23 -1.24
C TYR A 127 -12.86 -1.16 0.01
N LYS A 128 -12.23 -1.09 1.21
CA LYS A 128 -12.96 -0.90 2.47
C LYS A 128 -13.72 0.42 2.50
N ALA A 129 -13.11 1.52 2.03
CA ALA A 129 -13.76 2.82 1.93
C ALA A 129 -14.97 2.78 1.00
N HIS A 130 -14.79 2.21 -0.19
CA HIS A 130 -15.84 2.08 -1.18
C HIS A 130 -17.02 1.23 -0.68
N GLN A 131 -16.76 0.09 -0.02
CA GLN A 131 -17.81 -0.74 0.58
C GLN A 131 -18.62 -0.03 1.66
N ALA A 132 -18.02 0.95 2.32
CA ALA A 132 -18.70 1.79 3.31
C ALA A 132 -19.39 3.03 2.70
N GLY A 133 -19.43 3.14 1.37
CA GLY A 133 -20.14 4.21 0.66
C GLY A 133 -19.34 5.49 0.48
N LEU A 134 -18.02 5.47 0.71
CA LEU A 134 -17.15 6.61 0.37
C LEU A 134 -16.74 6.52 -1.10
N ASP A 135 -16.69 7.65 -1.82
CA ASP A 135 -16.11 7.64 -3.16
C ASP A 135 -14.59 7.70 -3.05
N VAL A 136 -13.90 6.74 -3.67
CA VAL A 136 -12.44 6.74 -3.76
C VAL A 136 -12.05 7.59 -4.96
N VAL A 137 -11.39 8.71 -4.70
CA VAL A 137 -10.95 9.66 -5.74
C VAL A 137 -9.59 9.27 -6.29
N ALA A 138 -8.65 8.93 -5.40
CA ALA A 138 -7.30 8.55 -5.79
C ALA A 138 -6.60 7.74 -4.70
N LEU A 139 -5.71 6.85 -5.13
CA LEU A 139 -4.58 6.41 -4.32
C LEU A 139 -3.34 7.16 -4.80
N LYS A 140 -2.70 7.87 -3.88
CA LYS A 140 -1.44 8.56 -4.14
C LYS A 140 -0.34 7.99 -3.28
N HIS A 141 0.88 8.02 -3.84
CA HIS A 141 2.07 7.47 -3.20
C HIS A 141 1.80 6.05 -2.69
N THR A 142 2.51 5.61 -1.65
CA THR A 142 2.33 4.28 -1.06
C THR A 142 1.31 4.26 0.09
N ASP A 143 0.83 5.42 0.56
CA ASP A 143 0.06 5.52 1.80
C ASP A 143 -1.03 6.62 1.84
N GLU A 144 -1.31 7.33 0.73
CA GLU A 144 -2.33 8.39 0.70
C GLU A 144 -3.62 7.96 0.01
N LEU A 145 -4.72 7.93 0.75
CA LEU A 145 -6.06 7.61 0.25
C LEU A 145 -6.88 8.90 0.20
N HIS A 146 -7.34 9.27 -1.00
CA HIS A 146 -8.22 10.40 -1.22
C HIS A 146 -9.65 9.89 -1.38
N VAL A 147 -10.55 10.37 -0.52
CA VAL A 147 -11.97 10.00 -0.53
C VAL A 147 -12.85 11.22 -0.38
N THR A 148 -14.08 11.14 -0.89
CA THR A 148 -15.19 12.04 -0.55
C THR A 148 -16.04 11.40 0.56
N GLY A 149 -16.73 12.23 1.37
CA GLY A 149 -17.55 11.76 2.49
C GLY A 149 -16.81 11.70 3.83
N ASP A 150 -17.52 11.22 4.86
CA ASP A 150 -17.00 11.15 6.23
C ASP A 150 -16.19 9.87 6.48
N TRP A 151 -14.87 9.96 6.23
CA TRP A 151 -13.97 8.83 6.37
C TRP A 151 -13.87 8.26 7.79
N ARG A 152 -14.22 9.05 8.82
CA ARG A 152 -14.13 8.63 10.23
C ARG A 152 -15.14 7.54 10.59
N GLN A 153 -16.17 7.37 9.77
CA GLN A 153 -17.13 6.27 9.90
C GLN A 153 -16.51 4.91 9.54
N VAL A 154 -15.37 4.91 8.83
CA VAL A 154 -14.73 3.71 8.27
C VAL A 154 -13.38 3.41 8.92
N PHE A 155 -12.63 4.46 9.25
CA PHE A 155 -11.29 4.36 9.82
C PHE A 155 -11.18 5.13 11.12
N THR A 156 -10.47 4.54 12.08
CA THR A 156 -10.09 5.21 13.33
C THR A 156 -9.09 6.32 13.03
N GLU A 157 -9.34 7.50 13.60
CA GLU A 157 -8.39 8.61 13.52
C GLU A 157 -7.21 8.40 14.47
N GLY A 158 -5.98 8.54 13.95
CA GLY A 158 -4.78 8.39 14.75
C GLY A 158 -3.51 8.24 13.94
N ARG A 159 -2.49 7.64 14.55
CA ARG A 159 -1.13 7.50 13.98
C ARG A 159 -0.63 6.06 13.95
N GLY A 160 -1.38 5.11 14.49
CA GLY A 160 -1.15 3.67 14.41
C GLY A 160 -1.13 3.16 12.97
N VAL A 161 -0.72 1.90 12.79
CA VAL A 161 -0.51 1.32 11.45
C VAL A 161 -1.82 1.18 10.66
N SER A 162 -2.93 0.88 11.33
CA SER A 162 -4.27 0.77 10.75
C SER A 162 -5.10 2.05 10.85
N GLU A 163 -4.58 3.06 11.56
CA GLU A 163 -5.26 4.34 11.78
C GLU A 163 -4.95 5.30 10.65
N MET A 164 -5.87 6.23 10.42
CA MET A 164 -5.75 7.26 9.39
C MET A 164 -5.66 8.62 10.04
N LYS A 165 -5.00 9.56 9.38
CA LYS A 165 -5.01 10.97 9.77
C LYS A 165 -5.16 11.83 8.53
N ILE A 166 -5.72 13.02 8.72
CA ILE A 166 -5.69 14.03 7.67
C ILE A 166 -4.24 14.41 7.41
N LYS A 167 -3.81 14.31 6.16
CA LYS A 167 -2.54 14.87 5.71
C LYS A 167 -2.74 16.35 5.42
N THR A 168 -2.25 17.21 6.31
CA THR A 168 -2.09 18.63 6.04
C THR A 168 -0.66 18.85 5.52
N GLY A 169 -0.50 19.53 4.39
CA GLY A 169 0.80 19.85 3.83
C GLY A 169 0.74 21.20 3.11
N ASP A 170 1.88 21.88 3.03
CA ASP A 170 2.04 23.11 2.26
C ASP A 170 1.85 22.81 0.76
N GLY A 171 0.67 23.14 0.24
CA GLY A 171 0.47 23.67 -1.12
C GLY A 171 1.16 23.01 -2.32
N LYS A 172 1.40 21.69 -2.34
CA LYS A 172 1.77 20.97 -3.58
C LYS A 172 0.85 19.80 -3.94
N ALA A 173 -0.25 19.64 -3.20
CA ALA A 173 -1.34 18.74 -3.56
C ALA A 173 -2.60 19.51 -4.02
N SER A 174 -2.48 20.80 -4.35
CA SER A 174 -3.51 21.54 -5.11
C SER A 174 -3.38 21.21 -6.59
N GLY A 175 -3.54 19.93 -6.94
CA GLY A 175 -3.92 19.57 -8.30
C GLY A 175 -5.43 19.75 -8.38
N GLU A 176 -5.91 20.63 -9.26
CA GLU A 176 -7.27 20.54 -9.75
C GLU A 176 -7.43 19.15 -10.38
N TYR A 177 -8.12 18.24 -9.70
CA TYR A 177 -8.62 17.05 -10.37
C TYR A 177 -9.87 17.50 -11.10
N LEU A 178 -9.83 17.47 -12.43
CA LEU A 178 -11.03 17.50 -13.24
C LEU A 178 -11.86 16.27 -12.84
N VAL A 179 -12.82 16.46 -11.94
CA VAL A 179 -13.91 15.53 -11.72
C VAL A 179 -14.70 15.53 -13.02
N GLY A 180 -14.35 14.63 -13.94
CA GLY A 180 -15.19 14.32 -15.08
C GLY A 180 -16.51 13.83 -14.50
N LYS A 181 -17.57 14.66 -14.61
CA LYS A 181 -18.94 14.22 -14.39
C LYS A 181 -19.15 13.00 -15.30
N VAL A 182 -19.31 11.81 -14.71
CA VAL A 182 -20.01 10.73 -15.39
C VAL A 182 -21.48 11.18 -15.39
N GLY A 183 -21.88 11.84 -16.47
CA GLY A 183 -23.25 12.29 -16.67
C GLY A 183 -24.14 11.17 -17.19
N GLY A 184 -25.42 11.24 -16.82
CA GLY A 184 -26.53 10.53 -17.46
C GLY A 184 -27.03 9.33 -16.69
#